data_AF-A0A2N0AN60-F1
#
_entry.id   AF-A0A2N0AN60-F1
#
_cell.length_a   1.000
_cell.length_b   1.000
_cell.length_c   1.000
_cell.angle_alpha   90.00
_cell.angle_beta   90.00
_cell.angle_gamma   90.00
#
_symmetry.space_group_name_H-M   'P 1'
#
loop_
_entity.id
_entity.type
_entity.pdbx_description
1 polymer ?
#
loop_
_entity_poly.entity_id
_entity_poly.type
_entity_poly.pdbx_seq_one_letter_code
_entity_poly.pdbx_strand_id
1 'polypeptide(L)' 'MLLWVTATIGCKPTEDSGVGSRSCSEAMKLFQACNILNDNNTTACKVQWDGVVLSCGMM' A
#
# COMPACT_ATOMS: atom_id res chain seq x y z
N MET A 1 -6.82 21.66 -25.99
CA MET A 1 -6.87 21.56 -24.52
C MET A 1 -7.46 20.20 -24.16
N LEU A 2 -6.68 19.45 -23.38
CA LEU A 2 -6.96 18.21 -22.64
C LEU A 2 -7.48 16.97 -23.40
N LEU A 3 -6.53 16.03 -23.56
CA LEU A 3 -6.72 14.65 -23.94
C LEU A 3 -7.56 13.86 -22.94
N TRP A 4 -8.44 13.03 -23.48
CA TRP A 4 -9.15 11.97 -22.79
C TRP A 4 -8.15 10.92 -22.27
N VAL A 5 -8.14 10.67 -20.96
CA VAL A 5 -7.52 9.49 -20.38
C VAL A 5 -8.63 8.67 -19.75
N THR A 6 -9.06 7.66 -20.50
CA THR A 6 -9.90 6.55 -20.04
C THR A 6 -9.18 5.81 -18.94
N ALA A 7 -9.56 6.06 -17.68
CA ALA A 7 -9.08 5.31 -16.54
C ALA A 7 -9.81 3.97 -16.46
N THR A 8 -9.39 2.99 -17.27
CA THR A 8 -9.71 1.58 -17.02
C THR A 8 -8.86 1.10 -15.85
N ILE A 9 -9.23 1.49 -14.63
CA ILE A 9 -8.66 0.86 -13.44
C ILE A 9 -9.48 -0.40 -13.20
N GLY A 10 -9.07 -1.47 -13.87
CA GLY A 10 -9.51 -2.82 -13.55
C GLY A 10 -8.99 -3.19 -12.16
N CYS A 11 -9.74 -2.82 -11.12
CA CYS A 11 -9.54 -3.38 -9.79
C CYS A 11 -10.27 -4.72 -9.69
N LYS A 12 -9.58 -5.82 -10.00
CA LYS A 12 -9.85 -7.12 -9.38
C LYS A 12 -8.56 -7.92 -9.28
N PRO A 13 -8.14 -8.26 -8.06
CA PRO A 13 -8.41 -9.58 -7.49
C PRO A 13 -9.24 -9.43 -6.20
N THR A 14 -10.44 -10.02 -6.13
CA THR A 14 -10.72 -11.31 -5.48
C THR A 14 -10.54 -11.21 -3.97
N GLU A 15 -11.70 -11.11 -3.30
CA GLU A 15 -11.96 -11.47 -1.90
C GLU A 15 -10.86 -11.14 -0.88
N ASP A 16 -11.01 -10.03 -0.13
CA ASP A 16 -10.84 -10.12 1.32
C ASP A 16 -11.45 -8.94 2.10
N SER A 17 -12.51 -9.29 2.84
CA SER A 17 -12.85 -8.78 4.17
C SER A 17 -12.58 -7.29 4.43
N GLY A 18 -13.62 -6.45 4.23
CA GLY A 18 -13.60 -4.98 4.23
C GLY A 18 -13.08 -4.22 5.47
N VAL A 19 -12.41 -4.90 6.41
CA VAL A 19 -11.69 -4.31 7.54
C VAL A 19 -10.18 -4.56 7.42
N GLY A 20 -9.77 -5.77 7.00
CA GLY A 20 -8.35 -6.12 6.79
C GLY A 20 -7.75 -5.43 5.57
N SER A 21 -8.52 -5.33 4.48
CA SER A 21 -8.08 -4.64 3.25
C SER A 21 -7.83 -3.14 3.46
N ARG A 22 -8.63 -2.47 4.29
CA ARG A 22 -8.43 -1.05 4.62
C ARG A 22 -7.21 -0.85 5.52
N SER A 23 -7.06 -1.67 6.57
CA SER A 23 -5.89 -1.60 7.46
C SER A 23 -4.59 -1.86 6.69
N CYS A 24 -4.59 -2.87 5.82
CA CYS A 24 -3.47 -3.18 4.93
C CYS A 24 -3.15 -2.01 3.98
N SER A 25 -4.17 -1.40 3.37
CA SER A 25 -3.99 -0.25 2.47
C SER A 25 -3.36 0.95 3.18
N GLU A 26 -3.82 1.28 4.38
CA GLU A 26 -3.24 2.39 5.15
C GLU A 26 -1.81 2.08 5.62
N ALA A 27 -1.54 0.85 6.05
CA ALA A 27 -0.18 0.42 6.39
C ALA A 27 0.78 0.53 5.20
N MET A 28 0.33 0.14 4.00
CA MET A 28 1.11 0.27 2.76
C MET A 28 1.44 1.73 2.43
N LYS A 29 0.49 2.66 2.64
CA LYS A 29 0.75 4.10 2.45
C LYS A 29 1.82 4.62 3.40
N LEU A 30 1.79 4.19 4.67
CA LEU A 30 2.80 4.58 5.66
C LEU A 30 4.19 4.05 5.28
N PHE A 31 4.27 2.81 4.78
CA PHE A 31 5.52 2.26 4.28
C PHE A 31 6.06 3.02 3.06
N GLN A 32 5.19 3.34 2.09
CA GLN A 32 5.59 4.14 0.93
C GLN A 32 6.04 5.55 1.32
N ALA A 33 5.32 6.22 2.21
CA ALA A 33 5.70 7.53 2.72
C ALA A 33 7.06 7.48 3.42
N CYS A 34 7.31 6.45 4.23
CA CYS A 34 8.61 6.25 4.85
C CYS A 34 9.74 6.10 3.80
N ASN A 35 9.52 5.29 2.76
CA ASN A 35 10.52 5.14 1.70
C ASN A 35 10.83 6.47 1.01
N ILE A 36 9.81 7.27 0.69
CA ILE A 36 9.99 8.59 0.07
C ILE A 36 10.82 9.52 0.98
N LEU A 37 10.55 9.50 2.28
CA LEU A 37 11.24 10.35 3.26
C LEU A 37 12.68 9.92 3.56
N ASN A 38 13.03 8.66 3.26
CA ASN A 38 14.34 8.07 3.58
C ASN A 38 15.10 7.67 2.30
N ASP A 39 14.88 8.35 1.17
CA ASP A 39 15.57 8.07 -0.11
C ASP A 39 15.51 6.61 -0.56
N ASN A 40 14.35 5.97 -0.36
CA ASN A 40 14.09 4.55 -0.60
C ASN A 40 14.96 3.59 0.22
N ASN A 41 15.50 4.04 1.36
CA ASN A 41 16.15 3.16 2.32
C ASN A 41 15.11 2.34 3.10
N THR A 42 14.80 1.16 2.56
CA THR A 42 13.84 0.22 3.15
C THR A 42 14.23 -0.26 4.55
N THR A 43 15.52 -0.22 4.90
CA THR A 43 15.99 -0.61 6.24
C THR A 43 15.52 0.39 7.30
N ALA A 44 15.51 1.68 6.96
CA ALA A 44 14.96 2.73 7.85
C ALA A 44 13.43 2.57 8.05
N CYS A 45 12.75 1.90 7.10
CA CYS A 45 11.31 1.72 7.07
C CYS A 45 10.84 0.33 7.52
N LYS A 46 11.71 -0.43 8.19
CA LYS A 46 11.42 -1.79 8.62
C LYS A 46 10.18 -1.86 9.51
N VAL A 47 10.03 -0.94 10.45
CA VAL A 47 8.87 -0.94 11.37
C VAL A 47 7.55 -0.75 10.61
N GLN A 48 7.53 0.10 9.59
CA GLN A 48 6.36 0.30 8.74
C GLN A 48 6.07 -0.95 7.91
N TRP A 49 7.11 -1.63 7.41
CA TRP A 49 6.96 -2.90 6.70
C TRP A 49 6.41 -4.01 7.61
N ASP A 50 6.89 -4.13 8.85
CA ASP A 50 6.36 -5.09 9.83
C ASP A 50 4.87 -4.82 10.10
N GLY A 51 4.48 -3.54 10.17
CA GLY A 51 3.08 -3.13 10.27
C GLY A 51 2.23 -3.52 9.05
N VAL A 52 2.80 -3.47 7.84
CA VAL A 52 2.18 -3.96 6.61
C VAL A 52 1.98 -5.47 6.68
N VAL A 53 3.01 -6.22 7.04
CA VAL A 53 2.95 -7.70 7.18
C VAL A 53 1.82 -8.11 8.11
N LEU A 54 1.72 -7.48 9.29
CA LEU A 54 0.65 -7.75 10.25
C LEU A 54 -0.73 -7.33 9.74
N SER A 55 -0.84 -6.13 9.16
CA SER A 55 -2.14 -5.59 8.71
C SER A 55 -2.68 -6.30 7.47
N CYS A 56 -1.80 -6.82 6.63
CA CYS A 56 -2.12 -7.52 5.38
C CYS A 56 -2.18 -9.05 5.55
N GLY A 57 -1.82 -9.59 6.72
CA GLY A 57 -1.79 -11.04 6.94
C GLY A 57 -0.77 -11.78 6.09
N MET A 58 0.32 -11.13 5.68
CA MET A 58 1.38 -11.72 4.86
C MET A 58 2.36 -12.49 5.76
N MET A 59 2.01 -13.71 6.16
CA MET A 59 2.90 -14.61 6.92
C MET A 59 3.84 -15.39 6.01
#